data_AF-A0A3P6PYU5-F1
#
_entry.id   AF-A0A3P6PYU5-F1
#
_cell.length_a   1.000
_cell.length_b   1.000
_cell.length_c   1.000
_cell.angle_alpha   90.00
_cell.angle_beta   90.00
_cell.angle_gamma   90.00
#
_symmetry.space_group_name_H-M   'P 1'
#
loop_
_entity.id
_entity.type
_entity.pdbx_description
1 polymer ?
#
loop_
_entity_poly.entity_id
_entity_poly.type
_entity_poly.pdbx_seq_one_letter_code
_entity_poly.pdbx_strand_id
1 'polypeptide(L)'
;MRIFSYHSMELTAFMKSYFGGLMCLAWSPDARYIATGGEDDLITVYSVIDKRVICRGQGHRSWISKVAFDPYTSYATDSSGHAGIPVDLGSDEDLRPSSLNSSGLLFKS
;
A
#
# COMPACT_ATOMS: atom_id res chain seq x y z
N MET A 1 14.48 -1.08 -3.69
CA MET A 1 13.85 0.21 -4.02
C MET A 1 14.78 1.35 -3.67
N ARG A 2 14.88 2.38 -4.52
CA ARG A 2 15.61 3.63 -4.25
C ARG A 2 14.68 4.80 -4.56
N ILE A 3 14.65 5.82 -3.71
CA ILE A 3 13.84 7.03 -3.87
C ILE A 3 14.80 8.18 -4.09
N PHE A 4 14.61 8.90 -5.20
CA PHE A 4 15.41 10.06 -5.56
C PHE A 4 14.55 11.32 -5.52
N SER A 5 15.14 12.41 -5.02
CA SER A 5 14.58 13.74 -5.20
C SER A 5 14.87 14.17 -6.64
N TYR A 6 13.83 14.47 -7.42
CA TYR A 6 14.00 14.87 -8.82
C TYR A 6 14.74 16.20 -8.96
N HIS A 7 14.49 17.17 -8.07
CA HIS A 7 15.09 18.49 -8.20
C HIS A 7 16.60 18.50 -7.89
N SER A 8 17.02 17.79 -6.83
CA SER A 8 18.43 17.72 -6.43
C SER A 8 19.19 16.54 -7.03
N MET A 9 18.49 15.58 -7.67
CA MET A 9 19.05 14.31 -8.16
C MET A 9 19.75 13.49 -7.06
N GLU A 10 19.35 13.67 -5.80
CA GLU A 10 19.95 12.99 -4.66
C GLU A 10 19.12 11.79 -4.19
N LEU A 11 19.82 10.75 -3.73
CA LEU A 11 19.20 9.60 -3.08
C LEU A 11 18.61 10.02 -1.74
N THR A 12 17.28 10.07 -1.66
CA THR A 12 16.56 10.46 -0.44
C THR A 12 16.45 9.30 0.55
N ALA A 13 16.19 8.10 0.01
CA ALA A 13 16.07 6.88 0.79
C ALA A 13 16.24 5.63 -0.07
N PHE A 14 16.51 4.50 0.57
CA PHE A 14 16.50 3.20 -0.09
C PHE A 14 15.94 2.14 0.87
N MET A 15 15.40 1.08 0.28
CA MET A 15 14.86 -0.07 1.02
C MET A 15 15.15 -1.33 0.22
N LYS A 16 15.52 -2.41 0.93
CA LYS A 16 15.73 -3.73 0.36
C LYS A 16 14.49 -4.59 0.60
N SER A 17 14.16 -5.41 -0.39
CA SER A 17 13.23 -6.53 -0.24
C SER A 17 13.71 -7.45 0.89
N TYR A 18 12.80 -8.28 1.41
CA TYR A 18 13.18 -9.28 2.39
C TYR A 18 14.09 -10.33 1.73
N PHE A 19 13.69 -10.80 0.56
CA PHE A 19 14.45 -11.69 -0.30
C PHE A 19 14.12 -11.40 -1.77
N GLY A 20 15.00 -11.79 -2.70
CA GLY A 20 14.76 -11.64 -4.14
C GLY A 20 14.59 -10.20 -4.63
N GLY A 21 14.00 -10.06 -5.82
CA GLY A 21 13.73 -8.77 -6.48
C GLY A 21 12.37 -8.16 -6.13
N LEU A 22 12.31 -6.82 -6.08
CA LEU A 22 11.02 -6.11 -6.12
C LEU A 22 10.57 -6.03 -7.59
N MET A 23 9.34 -6.47 -7.85
CA MET A 23 8.76 -6.57 -9.19
C MET A 23 7.83 -5.39 -9.50
N CYS A 24 7.15 -4.85 -8.48
CA CYS A 24 6.16 -3.81 -8.64
C CYS A 24 6.17 -2.79 -7.50
N LEU A 25 5.61 -1.61 -7.78
CA LEU A 25 5.55 -0.48 -6.86
C LEU A 25 4.35 0.40 -7.19
N ALA A 26 3.67 0.91 -6.16
CA ALA A 26 2.64 1.93 -6.29
C ALA A 26 2.82 3.00 -5.20
N TRP A 27 2.56 4.25 -5.59
CA TRP A 27 2.46 5.36 -4.66
C TRP A 27 1.07 5.46 -4.09
N SER A 28 1.00 5.79 -2.81
CA SER A 28 -0.24 6.25 -2.19
C SER A 28 -0.66 7.62 -2.78
N PRO A 29 -1.97 7.89 -2.89
CA PRO A 29 -2.48 9.18 -3.36
C PRO A 29 -2.06 10.37 -2.50
N ASP A 30 -1.76 10.14 -1.21
CA ASP A 30 -1.30 11.16 -0.26
C ASP A 30 0.22 11.39 -0.29
N ALA A 31 0.95 10.65 -1.14
CA ALA A 31 2.41 10.67 -1.27
C ALA A 31 3.19 10.35 0.02
N ARG A 32 2.54 9.75 1.03
CA ARG A 32 3.21 9.41 2.31
C ARG A 32 3.76 7.99 2.30
N TYR A 33 3.12 7.11 1.56
CA TYR A 33 3.42 5.68 1.52
C TYR A 33 3.72 5.17 0.11
N ILE A 34 4.52 4.12 0.09
CA ILE A 34 4.79 3.32 -1.10
C ILE A 34 4.48 1.86 -0.76
N ALA A 35 3.66 1.21 -1.57
CA ALA A 35 3.46 -0.24 -1.52
C ALA A 35 4.34 -0.89 -2.58
N THR A 36 5.01 -1.98 -2.23
CA THR A 36 5.84 -2.77 -3.16
C THR A 36 5.59 -4.25 -2.99
N GLY A 37 5.65 -5.01 -4.08
CA GLY A 37 5.62 -6.47 -4.07
C GLY A 37 6.80 -7.05 -4.86
N GLY A 38 7.20 -8.27 -4.53
CA GLY A 38 8.36 -8.92 -5.12
C GLY A 38 8.29 -10.44 -5.15
N GLU A 39 9.46 -11.05 -5.31
CA GLU A 39 9.69 -12.50 -5.32
C GLU A 39 9.62 -13.14 -3.92
N ASP A 40 9.57 -12.31 -2.87
CA ASP A 40 9.46 -12.76 -1.48
C ASP A 40 8.02 -13.06 -1.06
N ASP A 41 7.05 -12.97 -1.98
CA ASP A 41 5.61 -13.14 -1.74
C ASP A 41 5.04 -12.16 -0.70
N LEU A 42 5.81 -11.13 -0.34
CA LEU A 42 5.47 -10.13 0.66
C LEU A 42 5.10 -8.81 0.00
N ILE A 43 4.02 -8.21 0.53
CA ILE A 43 3.72 -6.81 0.28
C ILE A 43 4.45 -6.01 1.34
N THR A 44 5.27 -5.06 0.95
CA THR A 44 5.94 -4.14 1.87
C THR A 44 5.36 -2.74 1.73
N VAL A 45 4.96 -2.14 2.85
CA VAL A 45 4.55 -0.73 2.92
C VAL A 45 5.68 0.09 3.54
N TYR A 46 6.11 1.12 2.81
CA TYR A 46 7.21 2.00 3.17
C TYR A 46 6.71 3.42 3.39
N SER A 47 7.02 4.03 4.53
CA SER A 47 6.76 5.44 4.80
C SER A 47 7.90 6.30 4.25
N VAL A 48 7.56 7.24 3.39
CA VAL A 48 8.49 8.17 2.76
C VAL A 48 8.93 9.25 3.74
N ILE A 49 8.02 9.68 4.62
CA ILE A 49 8.29 10.70 5.65
C ILE A 49 9.23 10.13 6.72
N ASP A 50 8.91 8.95 7.24
CA ASP A 50 9.71 8.29 8.28
C ASP A 50 10.96 7.58 7.72
N LYS A 51 11.03 7.44 6.40
CA LYS A 51 12.06 6.68 5.68
C LYS A 51 12.25 5.24 6.17
N ARG A 52 11.18 4.58 6.64
CA ARG A 52 11.22 3.21 7.17
C ARG A 52 10.08 2.33 6.64
N VAL A 53 10.29 1.03 6.70
CA VAL A 53 9.23 0.04 6.47
C VAL A 53 8.24 0.13 7.63
N ILE A 54 6.96 0.29 7.31
CA ILE A 54 5.87 0.36 8.29
C ILE A 54 5.36 -1.04 8.60
N CYS A 55 5.12 -1.83 7.56
CA CYS A 55 4.68 -3.20 7.71
C CYS A 55 5.06 -4.06 6.50
N ARG A 56 5.02 -5.38 6.72
CA ARG A 56 5.03 -6.39 5.67
C ARG A 56 3.79 -7.25 5.81
N GLY A 57 3.00 -7.34 4.75
CA GLY A 57 1.83 -8.18 4.65
C GLY A 57 2.16 -9.49 3.95
N GLN A 58 1.81 -10.60 4.58
CA GLN A 58 1.88 -11.93 3.99
C GLN A 58 0.46 -12.37 3.64
N GLY A 59 0.27 -12.95 2.46
CA GLY A 59 -1.04 -13.40 1.99
C GLY A 59 -1.01 -13.98 0.59
N HIS A 60 -0.08 -13.52 -0.25
CA HIS A 60 0.23 -14.14 -1.52
C HIS A 60 1.05 -15.42 -1.32
N ARG A 61 0.85 -16.40 -2.20
CA ARG A 61 1.57 -17.69 -2.21
C ARG A 61 2.54 -17.81 -3.40
N SER A 62 2.76 -16.69 -4.08
CA SER A 62 3.61 -16.57 -5.26
C SER A 62 3.95 -15.11 -5.49
N TRP A 63 4.83 -14.87 -6.46
CA TRP A 63 5.41 -13.56 -6.75
C TRP A 63 4.33 -12.53 -7.04
N ILE A 64 4.52 -11.34 -6.48
CA ILE A 64 3.54 -10.27 -6.63
C ILE A 64 3.87 -9.49 -7.90
N SER A 65 3.01 -9.64 -8.90
CA SER A 65 3.19 -9.02 -10.21
C SER A 65 2.77 -7.54 -10.23
N LYS A 66 1.72 -7.18 -9.46
CA LYS A 66 1.18 -5.81 -9.42
C LYS A 66 0.64 -5.42 -8.04
N VAL A 67 0.79 -4.14 -7.73
CA VAL A 67 0.21 -3.48 -6.55
C VAL A 67 -0.42 -2.16 -6.98
N ALA A 68 -1.54 -1.78 -6.36
CA ALA A 68 -2.18 -0.48 -6.56
C ALA A 68 -2.86 -0.02 -5.29
N PHE A 69 -2.83 1.29 -5.05
CA PHE A 69 -3.70 1.93 -4.08
C PHE A 69 -5.03 2.25 -4.75
N ASP A 70 -6.12 2.06 -4.01
CA ASP A 70 -7.43 2.58 -4.41
C ASP A 70 -7.51 4.07 -4.07
N PRO A 71 -7.71 4.95 -5.07
CA PRO A 71 -7.77 6.39 -4.84
C PRO A 71 -9.03 6.85 -4.09
N TYR A 72 -10.09 6.04 -4.03
CA TYR A 72 -11.38 6.42 -3.44
C TYR A 72 -11.57 5.93 -2.00
N THR A 73 -10.83 4.90 -1.57
CA THR A 73 -10.88 4.39 -0.19
C THR A 73 -9.70 4.85 0.68
N SER A 74 -8.74 5.58 0.09
CA SER A 74 -7.57 6.11 0.80
C SER A 74 -7.82 7.36 1.65
N TYR A 75 -9.09 7.75 1.89
CA TYR A 75 -9.39 8.88 2.76
C TYR A 75 -9.04 8.52 4.20
N ALA A 76 -7.92 9.07 4.67
CA ALA A 76 -7.65 9.21 6.09
C ALA A 76 -8.85 9.93 6.72
N THR A 77 -9.42 9.31 7.75
CA THR A 77 -10.38 9.95 8.66
C THR A 77 -9.87 11.33 9.03
N ASP A 78 -10.57 12.39 8.63
CA ASP A 78 -10.22 13.73 9.08
C ASP A 78 -10.49 13.86 10.60
N SER A 79 -9.85 14.83 11.23
CA SER A 79 -9.92 15.09 12.67
C SER A 79 -11.28 15.62 13.17
N SER A 80 -12.35 15.63 12.36
CA SER A 80 -13.66 16.17 12.71
C SER A 80 -14.72 15.11 13.05
N GLY A 81 -14.36 13.82 13.10
CA GLY A 81 -15.22 12.76 13.62
C GLY A 81 -16.49 12.47 12.80
N HIS A 82 -16.64 13.09 11.63
CA HIS A 82 -17.74 12.76 10.73
C HIS A 82 -17.32 11.60 9.84
N ALA A 83 -17.89 10.42 10.12
CA ALA A 83 -17.76 9.25 9.26
C ALA A 83 -18.26 9.63 7.86
N GLY A 84 -17.34 9.67 6.90
CA GLY A 84 -17.65 9.81 5.49
C GLY A 84 -18.67 8.74 5.10
N ILE A 85 -19.70 9.19 4.39
CA ILE A 85 -20.88 8.43 3.98
C ILE A 85 -20.45 7.05 3.46
N PRO A 86 -20.95 5.93 4.03
CA PRO A 86 -20.73 4.62 3.44
C PRO A 86 -21.42 4.63 2.07
N VAL A 87 -20.63 4.54 1.00
CA VAL A 87 -21.18 4.20 -0.31
C VAL A 87 -21.76 2.80 -0.18
N ASP A 88 -23.08 2.73 -0.28
CA ASP A 88 -23.89 1.53 -0.28
C ASP A 88 -23.38 0.58 -1.37
N LEU A 89 -22.51 -0.35 -1.00
CA LEU A 89 -22.13 -1.47 -1.85
C LEU A 89 -23.32 -2.42 -1.84
N GLY A 90 -24.08 -2.34 -2.92
CA GLY A 90 -25.23 -3.18 -3.18
C GLY A 90 -25.02 -4.63 -2.74
N SER A 91 -26.04 -5.12 -2.05
CA SER A 91 -26.24 -6.48 -1.59
C SER A 91 -25.65 -7.56 -2.50
N ASP A 92 -24.62 -8.23 -2.02
CA ASP A 92 -24.43 -9.66 -2.26
C ASP A 92 -23.88 -10.29 -0.96
N GLU A 93 -24.65 -11.22 -0.41
CA GLU A 93 -24.53 -11.75 0.96
C GLU A 93 -23.32 -12.71 1.13
N ASP A 94 -22.08 -12.25 0.97
CA ASP A 94 -20.92 -13.12 1.26
C ASP A 94 -19.64 -12.44 1.78
N LEU A 95 -19.71 -11.19 2.26
CA LEU A 95 -18.55 -10.53 2.90
C LEU A 95 -18.69 -10.54 4.43
N ARG A 96 -18.22 -11.62 5.06
CA ARG A 96 -18.13 -11.73 6.52
C ARG A 96 -17.30 -10.57 7.11
N PRO A 97 -17.82 -9.86 8.14
CA PRO A 97 -17.18 -8.71 8.74
C PRO A 97 -16.11 -9.13 9.76
N SER A 98 -14.92 -9.47 9.29
CA SER A 98 -13.76 -9.62 10.20
C SER A 98 -12.42 -9.18 9.62
N SER A 99 -12.39 -8.59 8.41
CA SER A 99 -11.12 -8.27 7.74
C SER A 99 -11.09 -6.93 7.02
N LEU A 100 -12.03 -6.02 7.31
CA LEU A 100 -11.93 -4.62 6.87
C LEU A 100 -10.78 -3.95 7.65
N ASN A 101 -9.55 -4.22 7.24
CA ASN A 101 -8.45 -3.33 7.51
C ASN A 101 -8.63 -2.14 6.56
N SER A 102 -8.71 -0.96 7.14
CA SER A 102 -9.00 0.33 6.49
C SER A 102 -7.94 0.81 5.49
N SER A 103 -7.19 -0.10 4.86
CA SER A 103 -5.99 0.25 4.11
C SER A 103 -6.20 0.49 2.61
N GLY A 104 -7.39 0.28 2.04
CA GLY A 104 -7.67 0.65 0.63
C GLY A 104 -6.67 0.09 -0.39
N LEU A 105 -6.07 -1.06 -0.09
CA LEU A 105 -5.01 -1.67 -0.92
C LEU A 105 -5.60 -2.85 -1.66
N LEU A 106 -5.61 -2.77 -2.99
CA LEU A 106 -6.00 -3.87 -3.86
C LEU A 106 -4.75 -4.55 -4.43
N PHE A 107 -4.62 -5.85 -4.16
CA PHE A 107 -3.53 -6.67 -4.68
C PHE A 107 -4.09 -7.63 -5.73
N LYS A 108 -3.48 -7.66 -6.92
CA LYS A 108 -3.79 -8.65 -7.97
C LYS A 108 -2.53 -9.49 -8.20
N SER A 109 -2.65 -10.80 -8.01
CA SER A 109 -1.62 -11.80 -8.36
C SER A 109 -1.49 -11.93 -9.86
#